data_AF-A0A8C6CEL0-F1
#
_entry.id   AF-A0A8C6CEL0-F1
#
_cell.length_a   1.000
_cell.length_b   1.000
_cell.length_c   1.000
_cell.angle_alpha   90.00
_cell.angle_beta   90.00
_cell.angle_gamma   90.00
#
_symmetry.space_group_name_H-M   'P 1'
#
loop_
_entity.id
_entity.type
_entity.pdbx_description
1 polymer ?
#
loop_
_entity_poly.entity_id
_entity_poly.type
_entity_poly.pdbx_seq_one_letter_code
_entity_poly.pdbx_strand_id
1 'polypeptide(L)'
;FFFWYRLLQDIEYNFLFHFPSSQKSFYDASYEPLHQDCIDKYMSLNTPETSKTSKLTFKENVMMVAANGKILKNRWLSLNRFLTDDDLEDIADGTEEEIIKPRSAHYSFQSNMKYNFIKLIQQQYILNDALHQSIVLHPSGQYLMAAALNNLDEAVEFDIAAYTSGDDTQLPVTLRISKTQLFVCAQNEDEPVLLKEMPETPQTIKDETNLLFLWSNHGSMQHFKSVAHPKLYFATKQEKPVHLARGPPSIIDFQL
;
A
#
# COMPACT_ATOMS: atom_id res chain seq x y z
N PHE A 1 29.86 -2.92 -9.28
CA PHE A 1 29.73 -2.63 -10.73
C PHE A 1 28.75 -3.57 -11.44
N PHE A 2 28.93 -4.90 -11.39
CA PHE A 2 28.02 -5.84 -12.07
C PHE A 2 26.55 -5.81 -11.61
N PHE A 3 26.28 -5.60 -10.33
CA PHE A 3 24.90 -5.55 -9.79
C PHE A 3 24.12 -4.30 -10.23
N TRP A 4 24.80 -3.16 -10.35
CA TRP A 4 24.19 -1.91 -10.81
C TRP A 4 23.73 -1.99 -12.27
N TYR A 5 24.48 -2.73 -13.09
CA TYR A 5 24.14 -2.96 -14.49
C TYR A 5 22.89 -3.83 -14.63
N ARG A 6 22.72 -4.81 -13.75
CA ARG A 6 21.54 -5.68 -13.76
C ARG A 6 20.26 -4.94 -13.37
N LEU A 7 20.31 -4.05 -12.37
CA LEU A 7 19.17 -3.21 -11.99
C LEU A 7 18.82 -2.21 -13.11
N LEU A 8 19.82 -1.64 -13.78
CA LEU A 8 19.61 -0.79 -14.97
C LEU A 8 18.97 -1.58 -16.12
N GLN A 9 19.43 -2.81 -16.37
CA GLN A 9 18.86 -3.69 -17.38
C GLN A 9 17.45 -4.15 -17.03
N ASP A 10 17.14 -4.52 -15.77
CA ASP A 10 15.79 -4.95 -15.38
C ASP A 10 14.78 -3.78 -15.43
N ILE A 11 15.23 -2.55 -15.14
CA ILE A 11 14.43 -1.33 -15.37
C ILE A 11 14.19 -1.11 -16.87
N GLU A 12 15.19 -1.30 -17.73
CA GLU A 12 15.00 -1.16 -19.19
C GLU A 12 14.17 -2.30 -19.80
N TYR A 13 14.30 -3.54 -19.30
CA TYR A 13 13.65 -4.72 -19.86
C TYR A 13 12.16 -4.79 -19.51
N ASN A 14 11.77 -4.40 -18.30
CA ASN A 14 10.35 -4.27 -17.93
C ASN A 14 9.64 -3.12 -18.65
N PHE A 15 10.39 -2.14 -19.18
CA PHE A 15 9.85 -1.03 -19.96
C PHE A 15 9.62 -1.34 -21.44
N LEU A 16 10.22 -2.43 -21.97
CA LEU A 16 10.20 -2.75 -23.40
C LEU A 16 9.09 -3.72 -23.83
N PHE A 17 8.28 -4.24 -22.91
CA PHE A 17 7.21 -5.20 -23.24
C PHE A 17 5.80 -4.70 -22.90
N HIS A 18 5.30 -3.71 -23.65
CA HIS A 18 3.95 -3.80 -24.25
C HIS A 18 3.69 -2.63 -25.22
N PHE A 19 4.13 -2.77 -26.47
CA PHE A 19 3.53 -2.04 -27.59
C PHE A 19 3.19 -3.06 -28.69
N PRO A 20 1.90 -3.35 -28.94
CA PRO A 20 1.48 -3.82 -30.24
C PRO A 20 0.83 -2.64 -30.99
N SER A 21 1.66 -1.86 -31.68
CA SER A 21 1.17 -0.95 -32.72
C SER A 21 0.88 -1.75 -34.00
N SER A 22 -0.41 -1.85 -34.32
CA SER A 22 -1.02 -1.99 -35.66
C SER A 22 -0.51 -3.07 -36.64
N GLN A 23 -1.34 -4.09 -36.94
CA GLN A 23 -1.82 -4.34 -38.31
C GLN A 23 -2.90 -5.44 -38.41
N LYS A 24 -3.98 -5.05 -39.09
CA LYS A 24 -4.91 -5.77 -39.99
C LYS A 24 -5.80 -6.92 -39.47
N SER A 25 -7.10 -6.63 -39.62
CA SER A 25 -8.24 -7.52 -39.70
C SER A 25 -8.06 -8.70 -40.66
N PHE A 26 -8.53 -9.86 -40.24
CA PHE A 26 -9.02 -10.91 -41.13
C PHE A 26 -10.33 -11.45 -40.54
N TYR A 27 -11.45 -11.16 -41.20
CA TYR A 27 -12.65 -11.99 -41.08
C TYR A 27 -12.35 -13.31 -41.80
N ASP A 28 -12.55 -14.45 -41.15
CA ASP A 28 -13.41 -15.52 -41.70
C ASP A 28 -13.68 -16.61 -40.64
N ALA A 29 -14.88 -17.18 -40.78
CA ALA A 29 -15.31 -18.51 -40.40
C ALA A 29 -15.80 -18.83 -38.98
N SER A 30 -17.11 -19.10 -38.98
CA SER A 30 -17.82 -20.20 -38.32
C SER A 30 -18.29 -20.04 -36.88
N TYR A 31 -19.59 -19.76 -36.80
CA TYR A 31 -20.47 -20.06 -35.68
C TYR A 31 -20.52 -21.57 -35.40
N GLU A 32 -20.42 -21.98 -34.13
CA GLU A 32 -21.32 -23.00 -33.54
C GLU A 32 -21.35 -22.87 -31.99
N PRO A 33 -22.48 -23.17 -31.33
CA PRO A 33 -22.77 -22.67 -29.99
C PRO A 33 -22.57 -23.69 -28.86
N LEU A 34 -22.13 -23.14 -27.72
CA LEU A 34 -22.53 -23.42 -26.33
C LEU A 34 -22.98 -24.85 -25.98
N HIS A 35 -22.13 -25.54 -25.24
CA HIS A 35 -22.43 -26.78 -24.54
C HIS A 35 -23.34 -26.48 -23.33
N GLN A 36 -24.59 -26.94 -23.39
CA GLN A 36 -25.55 -26.98 -22.29
C GLN A 36 -26.17 -28.39 -22.26
N ASP A 37 -26.53 -28.84 -21.05
CA ASP A 37 -27.12 -30.14 -20.67
C ASP A 37 -26.06 -31.17 -20.21
N CYS A 38 -26.17 -31.82 -19.05
CA CYS A 38 -27.36 -32.31 -18.35
C CYS A 38 -27.25 -32.17 -16.82
N ILE A 39 -28.34 -31.70 -16.21
CA ILE A 39 -28.79 -32.10 -14.88
C ILE A 39 -29.66 -33.35 -15.09
N ASP A 40 -29.39 -34.47 -14.41
CA ASP A 40 -30.45 -35.15 -13.64
C ASP A 40 -29.93 -36.23 -12.67
N LYS A 41 -30.55 -36.20 -11.48
CA LYS A 41 -30.82 -37.28 -10.50
C LYS A 41 -29.67 -38.17 -10.01
N TYR A 42 -29.39 -38.05 -8.71
CA TYR A 42 -29.89 -39.02 -7.72
C TYR A 42 -30.27 -38.31 -6.42
N MET A 43 -31.54 -38.43 -6.04
CA MET A 43 -32.08 -38.08 -4.72
C MET A 43 -31.84 -39.23 -3.75
N SER A 44 -31.44 -38.90 -2.52
CA SER A 44 -31.96 -39.55 -1.31
C SER A 44 -31.72 -38.65 -0.10
N LEU A 45 -32.80 -38.15 0.49
CA LEU A 45 -32.83 -37.56 1.82
C LEU A 45 -32.33 -38.56 2.87
N ASN A 46 -31.72 -38.04 3.95
CA ASN A 46 -32.04 -38.34 5.35
C ASN A 46 -31.20 -37.45 6.29
N THR A 47 -31.85 -36.49 6.95
CA THR A 47 -31.51 -35.99 8.31
C THR A 47 -32.39 -36.77 9.31
N PRO A 48 -32.08 -36.92 10.63
CA PRO A 48 -31.55 -35.87 11.53
C PRO A 48 -30.57 -36.31 12.65
N GLU A 49 -29.98 -35.26 13.27
CA GLU A 49 -29.49 -35.10 14.65
C GLU A 49 -28.82 -36.28 15.41
N THR A 50 -27.59 -36.04 15.90
CA THR A 50 -27.28 -36.19 17.34
C THR A 50 -25.93 -35.57 17.71
N SER A 51 -25.94 -34.88 18.84
CA SER A 51 -24.84 -34.38 19.66
C SER A 51 -23.66 -35.34 19.83
N LYS A 52 -22.42 -34.80 19.82
CA LYS A 52 -21.36 -35.12 20.81
C LYS A 52 -20.14 -34.21 20.63
N THR A 53 -19.92 -33.37 21.64
CA THR A 53 -18.64 -32.75 21.98
C THR A 53 -17.49 -33.77 21.99
N SER A 54 -16.42 -33.51 21.25
CA SER A 54 -15.15 -34.22 21.39
C SER A 54 -14.07 -33.27 21.90
N LYS A 55 -13.65 -33.47 23.15
CA LYS A 55 -12.39 -33.00 23.72
C LYS A 55 -11.24 -33.41 22.79
N LEU A 56 -10.46 -32.46 22.30
CA LEU A 56 -9.14 -32.73 21.75
C LEU A 56 -8.08 -32.16 22.69
N THR A 57 -7.54 -33.06 23.51
CA THR A 57 -6.33 -32.93 24.31
C THR A 57 -5.13 -32.61 23.43
N PHE A 58 -4.47 -31.48 23.67
CA PHE A 58 -3.18 -31.16 23.07
C PHE A 58 -2.10 -32.02 23.74
N LYS A 59 -1.44 -32.88 22.96
CA LYS A 59 -0.32 -33.71 23.39
C LYS A 59 0.97 -32.99 22.99
N GLU A 60 1.63 -32.42 23.99
CA GLU A 60 2.94 -31.77 23.85
C GLU A 60 4.03 -32.84 23.72
N ASN A 61 4.72 -32.88 22.58
CA ASN A 61 5.91 -33.70 22.42
C ASN A 61 7.13 -32.89 22.86
N VAL A 62 7.69 -33.28 24.00
CA VAL A 62 8.97 -32.78 24.52
C VAL A 62 10.11 -33.38 23.69
N MET A 63 10.83 -32.55 22.94
CA MET A 63 12.11 -32.92 22.33
C MET A 63 13.24 -32.33 23.19
N MET A 64 13.93 -33.19 23.94
CA MET A 64 15.20 -32.84 24.58
C MET A 64 16.33 -32.99 23.57
N VAL A 65 17.06 -31.90 23.31
CA VAL A 65 18.44 -31.96 22.81
C VAL A 65 19.29 -31.10 23.74
N ALA A 66 20.19 -31.76 24.46
CA ALA A 66 21.25 -31.14 25.23
C ALA A 66 22.57 -31.30 24.47
N ALA A 67 23.33 -30.21 24.32
CA ALA A 67 24.77 -30.17 24.55
C ALA A 67 25.31 -28.73 24.43
N ASN A 68 25.75 -28.22 25.57
CA ASN A 68 26.89 -27.30 25.76
C ASN A 68 26.81 -25.86 25.24
N GLY A 69 26.51 -24.93 26.15
CA GLY A 69 27.13 -23.60 26.17
C GLY A 69 26.21 -22.42 26.46
N LYS A 70 26.19 -21.98 27.74
CA LYS A 70 25.69 -20.69 28.27
C LYS A 70 24.17 -20.43 28.16
N ILE A 71 23.48 -20.64 29.29
CA ILE A 71 22.08 -20.25 29.52
C ILE A 71 22.02 -18.73 29.77
N LEU A 72 21.35 -17.99 28.88
CA LEU A 72 20.89 -16.63 29.15
C LEU A 72 19.64 -16.70 30.04
N LYS A 73 19.70 -16.11 31.24
CA LYS A 73 18.55 -15.97 32.14
C LYS A 73 17.59 -14.94 31.57
N ASN A 74 16.56 -15.39 30.86
CA ASN A 74 15.43 -14.52 30.51
C ASN A 74 14.47 -14.47 31.71
N ARG A 75 14.40 -13.32 32.36
CA ARG A 75 13.48 -13.05 33.48
C ARG A 75 12.11 -12.75 32.89
N TRP A 76 11.28 -13.78 32.72
CA TRP A 76 9.88 -13.60 32.33
C TRP A 76 9.07 -13.28 33.59
N LEU A 77 8.45 -12.11 33.65
CA LEU A 77 7.52 -11.75 34.71
C LEU A 77 6.20 -12.50 34.46
N SER A 78 5.97 -13.59 35.20
CA SER A 78 4.67 -14.27 35.21
C SER A 78 3.68 -13.46 36.04
N LEU A 79 2.71 -12.85 35.37
CA LEU A 79 1.53 -12.28 36.03
C LEU A 79 0.58 -13.43 36.40
N ASN A 80 0.88 -14.14 37.48
CA ASN A 80 -0.06 -15.04 38.14
C ASN A 80 -0.66 -14.28 39.33
N ARG A 81 -1.76 -13.58 39.11
CA ARG A 81 -2.62 -13.12 40.20
C ARG A 81 -4.00 -13.75 40.01
N PHE A 82 -4.32 -14.69 40.88
CA PHE A 82 -5.66 -15.24 41.01
C PHE A 82 -6.54 -14.17 41.70
N LEU A 83 -7.60 -13.74 41.03
CA LEU A 83 -8.68 -12.97 41.65
C LEU A 83 -9.45 -13.92 42.57
N THR A 84 -9.47 -13.59 43.87
CA THR A 84 -10.39 -14.19 44.84
C THR A 84 -11.38 -13.09 45.25
N ASP A 85 -12.65 -13.45 45.30
CA ASP A 85 -13.86 -12.60 45.36
C ASP A 85 -14.14 -12.00 46.75
N ASP A 86 -13.10 -11.70 47.55
CA ASP A 86 -13.25 -11.29 48.96
C ASP A 86 -12.74 -9.87 49.29
N ASP A 87 -12.32 -9.07 48.29
CA ASP A 87 -11.88 -7.67 48.50
C ASP A 87 -12.83 -6.66 47.83
N LEU A 88 -14.13 -6.88 47.96
CA LEU A 88 -15.18 -6.04 47.36
C LEU A 88 -16.00 -5.35 48.44
N GLU A 89 -15.36 -4.59 49.34
CA GLU A 89 -16.06 -3.68 50.27
C GLU A 89 -15.10 -2.65 50.88
N ASP A 90 -14.99 -1.46 50.27
CA ASP A 90 -14.86 -0.14 50.95
C ASP A 90 -14.91 0.98 49.88
N ILE A 91 -16.10 1.50 49.53
CA ILE A 91 -16.70 2.78 49.97
C ILE A 91 -15.96 4.06 49.48
N ALA A 92 -16.71 4.82 48.65
CA ALA A 92 -16.83 6.29 48.52
C ALA A 92 -15.55 7.16 48.53
N ASP A 93 -15.38 8.18 47.70
CA ASP A 93 -16.27 9.27 47.34
C ASP A 93 -15.72 9.98 46.09
N GLY A 94 -16.56 10.74 45.40
CA GLY A 94 -16.33 11.18 44.02
C GLY A 94 -15.18 12.16 43.76
N THR A 95 -14.68 12.13 42.52
CA THR A 95 -14.15 13.30 41.81
C THR A 95 -14.27 13.04 40.30
N GLU A 96 -14.68 14.07 39.58
CA GLU A 96 -15.06 14.12 38.16
C GLU A 96 -14.00 13.50 37.22
N GLU A 97 -14.45 12.58 36.36
CA GLU A 97 -13.65 11.98 35.31
C GLU A 97 -13.35 13.00 34.19
N GLU A 98 -12.27 13.76 34.31
CA GLU A 98 -11.59 14.28 33.11
C GLU A 98 -10.87 13.12 32.43
N ILE A 99 -11.56 12.49 31.49
CA ILE A 99 -10.99 11.50 30.58
C ILE A 99 -9.88 12.20 29.78
N ILE A 100 -8.63 12.01 30.20
CA ILE A 100 -7.46 12.48 29.47
C ILE A 100 -7.46 11.80 28.09
N LYS A 101 -7.84 12.56 27.07
CA LYS A 101 -7.76 12.17 25.66
C LYS A 101 -6.27 11.90 25.35
N PRO A 102 -5.85 10.69 24.96
CA PRO A 102 -4.46 10.47 24.61
C PRO A 102 -4.14 11.29 23.37
N ARG A 103 -3.16 12.20 23.51
CA ARG A 103 -2.55 12.95 22.42
C ARG A 103 -2.10 11.93 21.38
N SER A 104 -2.68 11.98 20.18
CA SER A 104 -2.30 11.17 19.04
C SER A 104 -0.81 11.39 18.76
N ALA A 105 0.02 10.44 19.21
CA ALA A 105 1.44 10.47 18.92
C ALA A 105 1.60 10.29 17.40
N HIS A 106 2.29 11.21 16.75
CA HIS A 106 2.76 10.99 15.39
C HIS A 106 3.61 9.72 15.40
N TYR A 107 3.23 8.76 14.56
CA TYR A 107 3.91 7.49 14.43
C TYR A 107 5.23 7.71 13.68
N SER A 108 6.21 8.32 14.32
CA SER A 108 7.55 8.46 13.76
C SER A 108 8.28 7.12 13.92
N PHE A 109 7.99 6.20 13.01
CA PHE A 109 8.85 5.04 12.79
C PHE A 109 10.17 5.56 12.20
N GLN A 110 11.15 5.84 13.06
CA GLN A 110 12.54 6.08 12.65
C GLN A 110 13.15 4.74 12.25
N SER A 111 12.84 4.28 11.04
CA SER A 111 13.68 3.27 10.40
C SER A 111 15.01 3.95 10.05
N ASN A 112 16.14 3.32 10.38
CA ASN A 112 17.48 3.78 9.95
C ASN A 112 17.69 3.61 8.43
N MET A 113 16.61 3.51 7.66
CA MET A 113 16.62 3.17 6.25
C MET A 113 16.99 4.42 5.46
N LYS A 114 18.01 4.28 4.61
CA LYS A 114 18.51 5.37 3.78
C LYS A 114 18.13 5.09 2.34
N TYR A 115 17.43 6.04 1.73
CA TYR A 115 17.07 5.99 0.33
C TYR A 115 18.02 6.88 -0.47
N ASN A 116 18.73 6.32 -1.45
CA ASN A 116 19.66 7.09 -2.29
C ASN A 116 19.08 7.24 -3.69
N PHE A 117 19.16 8.46 -4.23
CA PHE A 117 18.71 8.75 -5.59
C PHE A 117 19.48 7.90 -6.62
N ILE A 118 18.76 7.37 -7.60
CA ILE A 118 19.33 6.60 -8.71
C ILE A 118 19.26 7.43 -9.99
N LYS A 119 18.04 7.66 -10.50
CA LYS A 119 17.79 8.37 -11.75
C LYS A 119 16.34 8.84 -11.84
N LEU A 120 16.10 9.78 -12.75
CA LEU A 120 14.76 10.07 -13.25
C LEU A 120 14.31 8.95 -14.19
N ILE A 121 13.14 8.38 -13.95
CA ILE A 121 12.60 7.23 -14.69
C ILE A 121 11.44 7.61 -15.61
N GLN A 122 10.66 8.61 -15.23
CA GLN A 122 9.60 9.21 -16.07
C GLN A 122 9.68 10.72 -15.97
N GLN A 123 9.40 11.40 -17.08
CA GLN A 123 9.43 12.84 -17.16
C GLN A 123 8.18 13.33 -17.91
N GLN A 124 7.53 14.36 -17.36
CA GLN A 124 6.34 15.00 -17.95
C GLN A 124 5.20 14.02 -18.25
N TYR A 125 4.89 13.15 -17.29
CA TYR A 125 3.92 12.08 -17.47
C TYR A 125 2.58 12.41 -16.81
N ILE A 126 1.46 12.14 -17.48
CA ILE A 126 0.11 12.35 -16.94
C ILE A 126 -0.41 11.08 -16.27
N LEU A 127 -0.86 11.16 -15.02
CA LEU A 127 -1.50 10.06 -14.32
C LEU A 127 -3.01 10.10 -14.54
N ASN A 128 -3.56 9.01 -15.10
CA ASN A 128 -5.00 8.82 -15.25
C ASN A 128 -5.47 7.72 -14.30
N ASP A 129 -6.55 7.93 -13.56
CA ASP A 129 -7.11 6.86 -12.74
C ASP A 129 -7.90 5.84 -13.58
N ALA A 130 -8.36 4.75 -12.96
CA ALA A 130 -9.16 3.72 -13.62
C ALA A 130 -10.50 4.21 -14.20
N LEU A 131 -10.96 5.42 -13.86
CA LEU A 131 -12.13 6.05 -14.47
C LEU A 131 -11.74 7.02 -15.60
N HIS A 132 -10.49 6.98 -16.06
CA HIS A 132 -9.91 7.87 -17.06
C HIS A 132 -9.97 9.35 -16.65
N GLN A 133 -9.92 9.64 -15.35
CA GLN A 133 -9.78 11.00 -14.86
C GLN A 133 -8.30 11.32 -14.68
N SER A 134 -7.87 12.46 -15.22
CA SER A 134 -6.51 12.94 -15.06
C SER A 134 -6.36 13.69 -13.74
N ILE A 135 -5.17 13.63 -13.16
CA ILE A 135 -4.84 14.46 -12.01
C ILE A 135 -4.66 15.92 -12.45
N VAL A 136 -5.31 16.84 -11.75
CA VAL A 136 -5.26 18.28 -11.98
C VAL A 136 -4.85 19.01 -10.70
N LEU A 137 -4.24 20.18 -10.85
CA LEU A 137 -3.99 21.08 -9.73
C LEU A 137 -5.25 21.90 -9.50
N HIS A 138 -5.79 21.86 -8.28
CA HIS A 138 -6.94 22.70 -7.92
C HIS A 138 -6.58 24.19 -8.13
N PRO A 139 -7.53 25.06 -8.55
CA PRO A 139 -7.25 26.48 -8.80
C PRO A 139 -6.65 27.25 -7.62
N SER A 140 -6.81 26.75 -6.38
CA SER A 140 -6.13 27.32 -5.21
C SER A 140 -4.62 27.05 -5.15
N GLY A 141 -4.10 26.14 -5.99
CA GLY A 141 -2.71 25.70 -6.04
C GLY A 141 -2.28 24.80 -4.89
N GLN A 142 -3.17 24.48 -3.95
CA GLN A 142 -2.81 23.78 -2.70
C GLN A 142 -3.02 22.27 -2.75
N TYR A 143 -3.97 21.80 -3.57
CA TYR A 143 -4.40 20.41 -3.58
C TYR A 143 -4.48 19.87 -5.01
N LEU A 144 -4.29 18.56 -5.14
CA LEU A 144 -4.54 17.83 -6.37
C LEU A 144 -5.97 17.30 -6.36
N MET A 145 -6.61 17.25 -7.52
CA MET A 145 -7.92 16.62 -7.73
C MET A 145 -7.87 15.68 -8.95
N ALA A 146 -8.86 14.82 -9.08
CA ALA A 146 -9.09 14.06 -10.31
C ALA A 146 -10.25 14.69 -11.07
N ALA A 147 -10.08 14.86 -12.38
CA ALA A 147 -11.11 15.39 -13.26
C ALA A 147 -11.05 14.72 -14.63
N ALA A 148 -12.22 14.50 -15.23
CA ALA A 148 -12.29 14.12 -16.64
C ALA A 148 -11.96 15.36 -17.50
N LEU A 149 -10.89 15.29 -18.26
CA LEU A 149 -10.40 16.41 -19.07
C LEU A 149 -10.71 16.20 -20.55
N ASN A 150 -11.17 17.28 -21.20
CA ASN A 150 -11.23 17.35 -22.66
C ASN A 150 -9.90 17.85 -23.26
N ASN A 151 -9.18 18.70 -22.52
CA ASN A 151 -7.88 19.22 -22.89
C ASN A 151 -6.81 18.70 -21.92
N LEU A 152 -5.85 17.94 -22.44
CA LEU A 152 -4.78 17.36 -21.63
C LEU A 152 -3.75 18.39 -21.15
N ASP A 153 -3.73 19.60 -21.72
CA ASP A 153 -2.84 20.68 -21.28
C ASP A 153 -3.17 21.17 -19.84
N GLU A 154 -4.37 20.87 -19.35
CA GLU A 154 -4.81 21.19 -17.99
C GLU A 154 -4.37 20.13 -16.96
N ALA A 155 -3.90 18.97 -17.43
CA ALA A 155 -3.44 17.88 -16.58
C ALA A 155 -2.11 18.22 -15.91
N VAL A 156 -1.92 17.70 -14.70
CA VAL A 156 -0.64 17.75 -14.01
C VAL A 156 0.29 16.71 -14.61
N GLU A 157 1.40 17.19 -15.14
CA GLU A 157 2.55 16.39 -15.54
C GLU A 157 3.41 16.05 -14.32
N PHE A 158 3.86 14.79 -14.22
CA PHE A 158 4.72 14.30 -13.15
C PHE A 158 6.09 13.84 -13.67
N ASP A 159 7.12 14.17 -12.89
CA ASP A 159 8.44 13.62 -12.97
C ASP A 159 8.60 12.58 -11.86
N ILE A 160 8.92 11.33 -12.24
CA ILE A 160 9.09 10.22 -11.30
C ILE A 160 10.58 9.92 -11.19
N ALA A 161 11.11 10.00 -9.97
CA ALA A 161 12.51 9.72 -9.67
C ALA A 161 12.65 8.50 -8.77
N ALA A 162 13.54 7.57 -9.13
CA ALA A 162 13.78 6.32 -8.44
C ALA A 162 14.90 6.41 -7.39
N TYR A 163 14.73 5.64 -6.31
CA TYR A 163 15.66 5.54 -5.18
C TYR A 163 15.95 4.05 -4.86
N THR A 164 17.12 3.78 -4.27
CA THR A 164 17.46 2.45 -3.70
C THR A 164 17.43 2.50 -2.18
N SER A 165 16.93 1.44 -1.54
CA SER A 165 16.79 1.33 -0.08
C SER A 165 17.67 0.24 0.56
N GLY A 166 18.56 -0.39 -0.21
CA GLY A 166 19.32 -1.57 0.18
C GLY A 166 18.54 -2.89 0.07
N ASP A 167 17.21 -2.83 0.08
CA ASP A 167 16.32 -3.89 -0.42
C ASP A 167 16.01 -3.62 -1.90
N ASP A 168 16.30 -4.60 -2.75
CA ASP A 168 16.14 -4.53 -4.21
C ASP A 168 14.78 -5.07 -4.68
N THR A 169 13.92 -5.55 -3.78
CA THR A 169 12.62 -6.14 -4.14
C THR A 169 11.54 -5.11 -4.48
N GLN A 170 11.73 -3.86 -4.05
CA GLN A 170 10.78 -2.78 -4.24
C GLN A 170 11.47 -1.59 -4.89
N LEU A 171 10.70 -0.77 -5.61
CA LEU A 171 11.19 0.43 -6.26
C LEU A 171 10.61 1.68 -5.57
N PRO A 172 11.29 2.24 -4.57
CA PRO A 172 10.92 3.53 -4.00
C PRO A 172 11.09 4.64 -5.03
N VAL A 173 10.07 5.48 -5.15
CA VAL A 173 10.02 6.63 -6.04
C VAL A 173 9.52 7.87 -5.31
N THR A 174 9.87 9.03 -5.84
CA THR A 174 9.22 10.30 -5.52
C THR A 174 8.39 10.76 -6.71
N LEU A 175 7.30 11.45 -6.43
CA LEU A 175 6.45 12.09 -7.43
C LEU A 175 6.62 13.59 -7.32
N ARG A 176 7.10 14.24 -8.38
CA ARG A 176 7.26 15.70 -8.45
C ARG A 176 6.40 16.24 -9.58
N ILE A 177 5.75 17.38 -9.39
CA ILE A 177 5.05 18.08 -10.48
C ILE A 177 6.10 18.65 -11.44
N SER A 178 6.03 18.25 -12.71
CA SER A 178 7.01 18.63 -13.73
C SER A 178 7.14 20.14 -13.87
N LYS A 179 8.37 20.60 -14.17
CA LYS A 179 8.72 22.03 -14.29
C LYS A 179 8.54 22.84 -12.98
N THR A 180 8.24 22.20 -11.86
CA THR A 180 8.14 22.82 -10.53
C THR A 180 9.04 22.14 -9.51
N GLN A 181 9.06 22.71 -8.30
CA GLN A 181 9.75 22.18 -7.13
C GLN A 181 8.80 21.50 -6.14
N LEU A 182 7.55 21.20 -6.55
CA LEU A 182 6.52 20.63 -5.69
C LEU A 182 6.57 19.10 -5.72
N PHE A 183 6.86 18.50 -4.57
CA PHE A 183 6.85 17.07 -4.34
C PHE A 183 5.56 16.65 -3.64
N VAL A 184 5.03 15.50 -4.03
CA VAL A 184 3.88 14.88 -3.38
C VAL A 184 4.34 14.22 -2.07
N CYS A 185 3.75 14.63 -0.96
CA CYS A 185 3.96 14.06 0.36
C CYS A 185 2.72 13.30 0.80
N ALA A 186 2.92 12.06 1.25
CA ALA A 186 1.96 11.29 2.00
C ALA A 186 1.54 12.02 3.29
N GLN A 187 0.25 11.98 3.57
CA GLN A 187 -0.35 12.36 4.86
C GLN A 187 -1.08 11.15 5.46
N ASN A 188 -1.91 11.33 6.49
CA ASN A 188 -2.66 10.22 7.06
C ASN A 188 -3.77 9.73 6.09
N GLU A 189 -4.44 8.64 6.49
CA GLU A 189 -5.57 8.09 5.75
C GLU A 189 -6.68 9.14 5.59
N ASP A 190 -7.25 9.24 4.38
CA ASP A 190 -8.29 10.20 3.98
C ASP A 190 -7.92 11.70 4.05
N GLU A 191 -6.69 12.04 4.43
CA GLU A 191 -6.16 13.40 4.34
C GLU A 191 -5.62 13.69 2.93
N PRO A 192 -5.84 14.90 2.40
CA PRO A 192 -5.31 15.28 1.08
C PRO A 192 -3.79 15.15 1.06
N VAL A 193 -3.20 14.74 -0.06
CA VAL A 193 -1.74 14.76 -0.18
C VAL A 193 -1.22 16.20 -0.07
N LEU A 194 -0.06 16.36 0.56
CA LEU A 194 0.57 17.67 0.72
C LEU A 194 1.54 17.91 -0.45
N LEU A 195 1.53 19.11 -1.02
CA LEU A 195 2.53 19.55 -1.98
C LEU A 195 3.64 20.29 -1.23
N LYS A 196 4.81 19.68 -1.11
CA LYS A 196 5.97 20.26 -0.42
C LYS A 196 6.96 20.81 -1.43
N GLU A 197 7.30 22.08 -1.30
CA GLU A 197 8.35 22.70 -2.11
C GLU A 197 9.73 22.26 -1.61
N MET A 198 10.60 21.83 -2.53
CA MET A 198 11.99 21.50 -2.25
C MET A 198 12.92 22.13 -3.30
N PRO A 199 14.06 22.70 -2.88
CA PRO A 199 14.94 23.45 -3.79
C PRO A 199 15.50 22.59 -4.93
N GLU A 200 15.73 21.31 -4.67
CA GLU A 200 16.24 20.34 -5.63
C GLU A 200 15.71 18.94 -5.32
N THR A 201 15.86 18.02 -6.29
CA THR A 201 15.54 16.61 -6.06
C THR A 201 16.47 16.03 -4.99
N PRO A 202 15.94 15.51 -3.87
CA PRO A 202 16.77 15.03 -2.77
C PRO A 202 17.69 13.89 -3.22
N GLN A 203 19.00 14.05 -3.05
CA GLN A 203 19.97 12.97 -3.37
C GLN A 203 19.91 11.82 -2.36
N THR A 204 19.45 12.09 -1.14
CA THR A 204 19.30 11.12 -0.07
C THR A 204 18.08 11.48 0.77
N ILE A 205 17.24 10.50 1.06
CA ILE A 205 16.09 10.63 1.96
C ILE A 205 16.29 9.66 3.13
N LYS A 206 16.09 10.16 4.36
CA LYS A 206 16.17 9.37 5.60
C LYS A 206 14.89 9.52 6.41
N ASP A 207 14.69 10.69 7.00
CA ASP A 207 13.58 10.92 7.94
C ASP A 207 12.26 11.28 7.21
N GLU A 208 12.35 11.90 6.03
CA GLU A 208 11.20 12.35 5.23
C GLU A 208 10.64 11.23 4.34
N THR A 209 10.36 10.07 4.93
CA THR A 209 9.83 8.89 4.22
C THR A 209 8.44 9.10 3.62
N ASN A 210 7.74 10.15 4.01
CA ASN A 210 6.45 10.53 3.44
C ASN A 210 6.55 11.05 2.00
N LEU A 211 7.73 11.44 1.53
CA LEU A 211 7.99 11.76 0.12
C LEU A 211 8.03 10.52 -0.78
N LEU A 212 8.20 9.33 -0.18
CA LEU A 212 8.48 8.10 -0.91
C LEU A 212 7.23 7.25 -1.07
N PHE A 213 7.09 6.74 -2.28
CA PHE A 213 6.10 5.74 -2.66
C PHE A 213 6.80 4.52 -3.23
N LEU A 214 6.37 3.32 -2.86
CA LEU A 214 6.78 2.09 -3.50
C LEU A 214 5.96 1.96 -4.78
N TRP A 215 6.64 1.97 -5.92
CA TRP A 215 6.03 1.81 -7.22
C TRP A 215 5.94 0.32 -7.57
N SER A 216 4.74 -0.14 -7.90
CA SER A 216 4.48 -1.48 -8.40
C SER A 216 3.52 -1.44 -9.58
N ASN A 217 3.65 -2.41 -10.46
CA ASN A 217 2.77 -2.61 -11.60
C ASN A 217 1.90 -3.87 -11.41
N HIS A 218 0.61 -3.75 -11.72
CA HIS A 218 -0.32 -4.86 -11.82
C HIS A 218 -1.00 -4.80 -13.20
N GLY A 219 -0.45 -5.53 -14.16
CA GLY A 219 -0.88 -5.45 -15.56
C GLY A 219 -0.47 -4.12 -16.17
N SER A 220 -1.44 -3.39 -16.73
CA SER A 220 -1.26 -2.03 -17.26
C SER A 220 -1.39 -0.94 -16.19
N MET A 221 -1.83 -1.28 -14.98
CA MET A 221 -2.10 -0.33 -13.91
C MET A 221 -0.91 -0.23 -12.96
N GLN A 222 -0.71 0.97 -12.46
CA GLN A 222 0.38 1.39 -11.60
C GLN A 222 -0.18 1.73 -10.23
N HIS A 223 0.53 1.33 -9.19
CA HIS A 223 0.19 1.61 -7.80
C HIS A 223 1.35 2.30 -7.11
N PHE A 224 1.01 3.31 -6.32
CA PHE A 224 1.98 4.07 -5.53
C PHE A 224 1.64 3.92 -4.06
N LYS A 225 2.33 3.01 -3.39
CA LYS A 225 2.10 2.67 -1.99
C LYS A 225 2.97 3.53 -1.08
N SER A 226 2.42 4.19 -0.07
CA SER A 226 3.23 5.05 0.81
C SER A 226 4.26 4.23 1.60
N VAL A 227 5.51 4.72 1.66
CA VAL A 227 6.54 4.18 2.54
C VAL A 227 6.26 4.52 4.00
N ALA A 228 5.83 5.76 4.28
CA ALA A 228 5.47 6.21 5.62
C ALA A 228 4.23 5.47 6.18
N HIS A 229 3.28 5.12 5.30
CA HIS A 229 2.06 4.40 5.68
C HIS A 229 1.89 3.13 4.82
N PRO A 230 2.51 1.99 5.20
CA PRO A 230 2.58 0.76 4.38
C PRO A 230 1.26 0.03 4.09
N LYS A 231 0.11 0.61 4.44
CA LYS A 231 -1.22 0.08 4.08
C LYS A 231 -1.99 1.03 3.16
N LEU A 232 -1.43 2.21 2.89
CA LEU A 232 -2.10 3.26 2.14
C LEU A 232 -1.44 3.44 0.78
N TYR A 233 -2.27 3.76 -0.19
CA TYR A 233 -1.94 4.01 -1.57
C TYR A 233 -2.35 5.42 -1.93
N PHE A 234 -1.59 6.04 -2.82
CA PHE A 234 -2.01 7.22 -3.54
C PHE A 234 -3.35 6.92 -4.24
N ALA A 235 -4.34 7.79 -4.06
CA ALA A 235 -5.70 7.47 -4.47
C ALA A 235 -6.48 8.70 -4.91
N THR A 236 -7.38 8.49 -5.89
CA THR A 236 -8.39 9.47 -6.30
C THR A 236 -9.76 9.07 -5.74
N LYS A 237 -10.64 10.06 -5.62
CA LYS A 237 -12.05 9.87 -5.31
C LYS A 237 -12.84 11.04 -5.86
N GLN A 238 -14.00 10.75 -6.42
CA GLN A 238 -14.88 11.75 -7.03
C GLN A 238 -15.15 12.90 -6.06
N GLU A 239 -15.02 14.14 -6.57
CA GLU A 239 -15.25 15.40 -5.84
C GLU A 239 -14.39 15.59 -4.58
N LYS A 240 -13.35 14.79 -4.41
CA LYS A 240 -12.41 14.92 -3.30
C LYS A 240 -11.00 15.18 -3.79
N PRO A 241 -10.17 15.85 -2.96
CA PRO A 241 -8.74 15.89 -3.20
C PRO A 241 -8.14 14.49 -3.30
N VAL A 242 -7.06 14.40 -4.06
CA VAL A 242 -6.19 13.23 -4.06
C VAL A 242 -5.66 13.04 -2.64
N HIS A 243 -5.76 11.81 -2.13
CA HIS A 243 -5.50 11.46 -0.73
C HIS A 243 -4.84 10.08 -0.66
N LEU A 244 -4.55 9.63 0.56
CA LEU A 244 -4.10 8.26 0.81
C LEU A 244 -5.26 7.38 1.28
N ALA A 245 -5.43 6.21 0.66
CA ALA A 245 -6.49 5.25 0.99
C ALA A 245 -6.00 3.80 0.90
N ARG A 246 -6.72 2.88 1.55
CA ARG A 246 -6.43 1.43 1.47
C ARG A 246 -6.93 0.77 0.20
N GLY A 247 -7.77 1.46 -0.57
CA GLY A 247 -8.49 0.93 -1.72
C GLY A 247 -9.93 1.44 -1.78
N PRO A 248 -10.89 0.63 -2.27
CA PRO A 248 -12.27 1.04 -2.45
C PRO A 248 -12.89 1.65 -1.17
N PRO A 249 -13.71 2.71 -1.28
CA PRO A 249 -14.28 3.27 -2.51
C PRO A 249 -13.36 4.24 -3.28
N SER A 250 -12.13 4.45 -2.82
CA SER A 250 -11.13 5.24 -3.54
C SER A 250 -10.44 4.40 -4.61
N ILE A 251 -10.06 5.05 -5.71
CA ILE A 251 -9.39 4.40 -6.85
C ILE A 251 -7.89 4.54 -6.63
N ILE A 252 -7.17 3.42 -6.66
CA ILE A 252 -5.73 3.35 -6.40
C ILE A 252 -4.93 2.93 -7.65
N ASP A 253 -5.64 2.56 -8.70
CA ASP A 253 -5.12 2.10 -9.97
C ASP A 253 -4.93 3.30 -10.91
N PHE A 254 -3.69 3.52 -11.34
CA PHE A 254 -3.36 4.58 -12.29
C PHE A 254 -2.79 3.99 -13.58
N GLN A 255 -3.25 4.51 -14.70
CA GLN A 255 -2.56 4.36 -15.97
C GLN A 255 -1.54 5.49 -16.08
N LEU A 256 -0.27 5.09 -16.27
CA LEU A 256 0.67 5.90 -17.01
C LEU A 256 0.26 5.73 -18.47
#